data_AF-A0A1Q3MKB8-F1
#
_entry.id   AF-A0A1Q3MKB8-F1
#
_cell.length_a   1.000
_cell.length_b   1.000
_cell.length_c   1.000
_cell.angle_alpha   90.00
_cell.angle_beta   90.00
_cell.angle_gamma   90.00
#
_symmetry.space_group_name_H-M   'P 1'
#
loop_
_entity.id
_entity.type
_entity.pdbx_description
1 polymer ?
#
loop_
_entity_poly.entity_id
_entity_poly.type
_entity_poly.pdbx_seq_one_letter_code
_entity_poly.pdbx_strand_id
1 'polypeptide(L)'
;MSSENLVKNADFSQKDATGKGALGYQSTGDAFWSWVGYTDEIVTAGFAFPAKAKASGSVSQMVTGIDQKEGKWIRFTFRGLPEQNFQVSGDQLFMKIDFYEKQGTEYVDSAERLIYREVEKDRKELAVNGNYGKDGAAIWRTYEFEELLPFPEVDSVKVSVGYKNGGGKSNAQICFFLDDFSVVQLQKSSTGLVDPAEGPKARNQTAVPTTEGLVSLGGRWYYQPAKTETLALNAAGRFEGTLRVTQANANRLFYRDDRLINPFAGNMTAWLRKGYLDESGYPVTKDTFVPDNVTLTFDGKAKVAVVRAKNIPNHPTAKFPDTYGTQGYNPSYIQVQKSVFFLPLEPVTNPRAIAMTARDENGALPMGSVGFAVNGVVFYNPFDAGMQDASSIMDRCCGHPSPDYRYHYHKYPICVNTPFVDKGERHSPVIGFAFDGLPVYGPYESNGVMAKDLTTNKLNAFNAHFDEVRGWHYHVTPGKFPYILGGYFGQVDRRNFRR
;
A
#
# COMPACT_ATOMS: atom_id res chain seq x y z
N MET A 1 -1.53 -1.54 18.35
CA MET A 1 -0.39 -0.63 18.62
C MET A 1 0.42 -0.56 17.35
N SER A 2 0.79 0.64 16.88
CA SER A 2 1.80 0.79 15.81
C SER A 2 3.14 0.72 16.52
N SER A 3 3.78 -0.43 16.51
CA SER A 3 5.14 -0.59 17.02
C SER A 3 6.12 0.10 16.08
N GLU A 4 7.13 0.71 16.68
CA GLU A 4 8.28 1.26 15.96
C GLU A 4 8.94 0.16 15.12
N ASN A 5 9.48 0.51 13.95
CA ASN A 5 10.25 -0.43 13.16
C ASN A 5 11.54 -0.78 13.91
N LEU A 6 11.70 -2.06 14.26
CA LEU A 6 12.83 -2.55 15.03
C LEU A 6 14.09 -2.77 14.16
N VAL A 7 13.92 -2.84 12.84
CA VAL A 7 15.03 -2.92 11.87
C VAL A 7 15.85 -1.64 11.89
N LYS A 8 17.17 -1.77 11.92
CA LYS A 8 18.11 -0.65 11.74
C LYS A 8 18.52 -0.56 10.27
N ASN A 9 18.73 0.65 9.77
CA ASN A 9 19.08 0.88 8.36
C ASN A 9 18.07 0.20 7.41
N ALA A 10 16.77 0.38 7.69
CA ALA A 10 15.66 -0.26 6.97
C ALA A 10 15.68 -0.01 5.46
N ASP A 11 16.19 1.14 5.03
CA ASP A 11 16.29 1.55 3.62
C ASP A 11 17.62 1.18 2.95
N PHE A 12 18.50 0.47 3.66
CA PHE A 12 19.82 0.02 3.19
C PHE A 12 20.77 1.15 2.75
N SER A 13 20.47 2.40 3.10
CA SER A 13 21.22 3.58 2.63
C SER A 13 22.60 3.72 3.28
N GLN A 14 22.73 3.28 4.53
CA GLN A 14 23.99 3.31 5.25
C GLN A 14 24.85 2.13 4.82
N LYS A 15 26.02 2.42 4.25
CA LYS A 15 26.97 1.40 3.80
C LYS A 15 27.72 0.78 4.97
N ASP A 16 28.08 -0.49 4.81
CA ASP A 16 29.02 -1.16 5.70
C ASP A 16 30.45 -0.61 5.55
N ALA A 17 31.38 -1.09 6.39
CA ALA A 17 32.78 -0.67 6.35
C ALA A 17 33.48 -1.00 5.02
N THR A 18 32.97 -1.95 4.24
CA THR A 18 33.53 -2.32 2.93
C THR A 18 33.05 -1.41 1.80
N GLY A 19 31.95 -0.67 2.02
CA GLY A 19 31.27 0.10 1.00
C GLY A 19 30.53 -0.74 -0.04
N LYS A 20 30.51 -2.07 0.13
CA LYS A 20 29.91 -3.07 -0.78
C LYS A 20 28.69 -3.77 -0.19
N GLY A 21 28.32 -3.45 1.05
CA GLY A 21 27.13 -3.95 1.72
C GLY A 21 26.37 -2.84 2.46
N ALA A 22 25.25 -3.20 3.06
CA ALA A 22 24.50 -2.33 3.95
C ALA A 22 24.91 -2.59 5.41
N LEU A 23 25.12 -1.52 6.18
CA LEU A 23 25.45 -1.60 7.60
C LEU A 23 24.37 -2.37 8.36
N GLY A 24 24.78 -3.36 9.16
CA GLY A 24 23.89 -4.19 9.97
C GLY A 24 23.26 -5.37 9.22
N TYR A 25 23.60 -5.60 7.95
CA TYR A 25 23.10 -6.72 7.16
C TYR A 25 24.21 -7.71 6.80
N GLN A 26 23.80 -8.97 6.66
CA GLN A 26 24.63 -10.04 6.14
C GLN A 26 23.98 -10.58 4.87
N SER A 27 24.77 -10.73 3.80
CA SER A 27 24.33 -11.38 2.57
C SER A 27 25.17 -12.60 2.25
N THR A 28 24.55 -13.60 1.61
CA THR A 28 25.21 -14.86 1.24
C THR A 28 24.97 -15.22 -0.22
N GLY A 29 25.83 -16.09 -0.75
CA GLY A 29 25.72 -16.61 -2.11
C GLY A 29 25.82 -15.50 -3.16
N ASP A 30 24.93 -15.54 -4.14
CA ASP A 30 24.90 -14.62 -5.28
C ASP A 30 24.15 -13.30 -4.99
N ALA A 31 23.61 -13.12 -3.79
CA ALA A 31 22.94 -11.87 -3.40
C ALA A 31 23.97 -10.76 -3.20
N PHE A 32 23.71 -9.57 -3.76
CA PHE A 32 24.62 -8.42 -3.63
C PHE A 32 23.86 -7.12 -3.37
N TRP A 33 24.48 -6.22 -2.61
CA TRP A 33 23.95 -4.88 -2.36
C TRP A 33 24.17 -3.98 -3.58
N SER A 34 23.16 -3.20 -3.93
CA SER A 34 23.19 -2.28 -5.07
C SER A 34 22.17 -1.16 -4.90
N TRP A 35 22.23 -0.17 -5.77
CA TRP A 35 21.04 0.61 -6.10
C TRP A 35 20.11 -0.27 -6.94
N VAL A 36 18.89 -0.46 -6.48
CA VAL A 36 17.93 -1.42 -7.05
C VAL A 36 16.88 -0.70 -7.91
N GLY A 37 16.56 -1.29 -9.06
CA GLY A 37 15.71 -0.69 -10.09
C GLY A 37 16.50 -0.20 -11.32
N TYR A 38 15.82 0.47 -12.24
CA TYR A 38 16.41 0.92 -13.51
C TYR A 38 16.88 2.38 -13.47
N THR A 39 17.75 2.75 -14.42
CA THR A 39 18.30 4.11 -14.50
C THR A 39 17.25 5.19 -14.78
N ASP A 40 16.11 4.82 -15.33
CA ASP A 40 14.94 5.66 -15.56
C ASP A 40 13.92 5.60 -14.42
N GLU A 41 14.29 5.04 -13.27
CA GLU A 41 13.48 4.97 -12.06
C GLU A 41 14.14 5.68 -10.88
N ILE A 42 13.33 6.10 -9.91
CA ILE A 42 13.86 6.51 -8.61
C ILE A 42 14.31 5.26 -7.85
N VAL A 43 15.59 4.94 -8.02
CA VAL A 43 16.26 3.81 -7.37
C VAL A 43 16.57 4.09 -5.91
N THR A 44 16.50 3.05 -5.09
CA THR A 44 16.85 3.03 -3.68
C THR A 44 18.03 2.11 -3.44
N ALA A 45 18.69 2.23 -2.29
CA ALA A 45 19.66 1.21 -1.88
C ALA A 45 18.90 -0.06 -1.49
N GLY A 46 19.46 -1.23 -1.80
CA GLY A 46 18.81 -2.51 -1.55
C GLY A 46 19.68 -3.69 -1.94
N PHE A 47 19.05 -4.85 -2.14
CA PHE A 47 19.73 -6.06 -2.60
C PHE A 47 19.14 -6.59 -3.90
N ALA A 48 20.00 -7.15 -4.74
CA ALA A 48 19.63 -7.82 -5.97
C ALA A 48 19.91 -9.32 -5.87
N PHE A 49 18.91 -10.12 -6.26
CA PHE A 49 18.98 -11.58 -6.35
C PHE A 49 19.01 -11.99 -7.83
N PRO A 50 20.19 -12.17 -8.44
CA PRO A 50 20.31 -12.53 -9.84
C PRO A 50 19.89 -13.99 -10.07
N ALA A 51 18.78 -14.24 -10.75
CA ALA A 51 18.28 -15.60 -10.95
C ALA A 51 18.97 -16.37 -12.09
N LYS A 52 20.31 -16.34 -12.17
CA LYS A 52 21.08 -17.18 -13.11
C LYS A 52 20.89 -18.66 -12.77
N ALA A 53 21.14 -19.55 -13.73
CA ALA A 53 21.04 -20.99 -13.51
C ALA A 53 21.77 -21.43 -12.23
N LYS A 54 21.04 -22.04 -11.28
CA LYS A 54 21.51 -22.52 -9.96
C LYS A 54 21.91 -21.42 -8.95
N ALA A 55 21.78 -20.14 -9.30
CA ALA A 55 22.09 -19.06 -8.38
C ALA A 55 21.22 -19.13 -7.13
N SER A 56 21.82 -18.82 -5.99
CA SER A 56 21.17 -18.87 -4.69
C SER A 56 21.78 -17.81 -3.78
N GLY A 57 21.01 -17.24 -2.88
CA GLY A 57 21.52 -16.25 -1.94
C GLY A 57 20.47 -15.76 -0.98
N SER A 58 20.90 -14.98 0.00
CA SER A 58 20.01 -14.36 0.97
C SER A 58 20.58 -13.05 1.48
N VAL A 59 19.71 -12.26 2.08
CA VAL A 59 20.06 -11.13 2.94
C VAL A 59 19.32 -11.27 4.27
N SER A 60 19.99 -10.92 5.36
CA SER A 60 19.42 -11.01 6.70
C SER A 60 19.89 -9.89 7.63
N GLN A 61 19.09 -9.59 8.64
CA GLN A 61 19.46 -8.75 9.78
C GLN A 61 19.03 -9.41 11.10
N MET A 62 19.89 -9.36 12.11
CA MET A 62 19.52 -9.68 13.48
C MET A 62 18.82 -8.46 14.10
N VAL A 63 17.61 -8.68 14.59
CA VAL A 63 16.77 -7.69 15.27
C VAL A 63 16.65 -8.11 16.73
N THR A 64 17.11 -7.26 17.63
CA THR A 64 17.04 -7.48 19.08
C THR A 64 15.96 -6.59 19.71
N GLY A 65 15.60 -6.87 20.97
CA GLY A 65 14.67 -6.04 21.72
C GLY A 65 13.21 -6.42 21.49
N ILE A 66 12.94 -7.69 21.17
CA ILE A 66 11.59 -8.24 21.16
C ILE A 66 11.11 -8.37 22.61
N ASP A 67 10.05 -7.66 22.98
CA ASP A 67 9.42 -7.75 24.30
C ASP A 67 7.98 -8.26 24.18
N GLN A 68 7.68 -9.43 24.74
CA GLN A 68 6.34 -10.02 24.64
C GLN A 68 5.23 -9.19 25.27
N LYS A 69 5.58 -8.24 26.16
CA LYS A 69 4.63 -7.27 26.71
C LYS A 69 4.16 -6.27 25.64
N GLU A 70 5.03 -5.94 24.69
CA GLU A 70 4.75 -5.06 23.55
C GLU A 70 4.00 -5.78 22.42
N GLY A 71 4.03 -7.12 22.40
CA GLY A 71 3.18 -7.95 21.56
C GLY A 71 3.80 -9.32 21.27
N LYS A 72 2.96 -10.35 21.14
CA LYS A 72 3.39 -11.73 20.85
C LYS A 72 3.50 -12.05 19.37
N TRP A 73 3.03 -11.16 18.49
CA TRP A 73 3.10 -11.35 17.05
C TRP A 73 4.24 -10.52 16.47
N ILE A 74 4.99 -11.08 15.54
CA ILE A 74 5.99 -10.39 14.75
C ILE A 74 5.45 -10.25 13.34
N ARG A 75 5.50 -9.05 12.77
CA ARG A 75 5.32 -8.86 11.34
C ARG A 75 6.63 -8.43 10.71
N PHE A 76 7.13 -9.27 9.82
CA PHE A 76 8.25 -8.96 8.93
C PHE A 76 7.72 -8.59 7.55
N THR A 77 8.13 -7.42 7.05
CA THR A 77 7.83 -6.96 5.69
C THR A 77 9.08 -6.48 4.97
N PHE A 78 9.02 -6.54 3.65
CA PHE A 78 9.98 -5.88 2.75
C PHE A 78 9.27 -5.52 1.43
N ARG A 79 9.83 -4.62 0.64
CA ARG A 79 9.35 -4.38 -0.73
C ARG A 79 10.20 -5.14 -1.72
N GLY A 80 9.56 -5.84 -2.64
CA GLY A 80 10.22 -6.61 -3.69
C GLY A 80 9.74 -6.23 -5.08
N LEU A 81 10.64 -6.31 -6.04
CA LEU A 81 10.38 -6.19 -7.47
C LEU A 81 10.97 -7.41 -8.21
N PRO A 82 10.14 -8.40 -8.60
CA PRO A 82 10.57 -9.40 -9.56
C PRO A 82 10.68 -8.76 -10.93
N GLU A 83 11.86 -8.75 -11.53
CA GLU A 83 11.99 -8.35 -12.92
C GLU A 83 11.23 -9.31 -13.86
N GLN A 84 10.98 -8.87 -15.10
CA GLN A 84 10.15 -9.58 -16.07
C GLN A 84 10.56 -11.06 -16.26
N ASN A 85 11.87 -11.34 -16.27
CA ASN A 85 12.42 -12.68 -16.49
C ASN A 85 12.94 -13.34 -15.19
N PHE A 86 12.71 -12.76 -14.01
CA PHE A 86 13.09 -13.38 -12.74
C PHE A 86 12.36 -14.71 -12.54
N GLN A 87 13.07 -15.82 -12.38
CA GLN A 87 12.45 -17.12 -12.18
C GLN A 87 13.30 -17.97 -11.25
N VAL A 88 12.65 -18.72 -10.35
CA VAL A 88 13.31 -19.73 -9.52
C VAL A 88 12.62 -21.08 -9.72
N SER A 89 13.38 -22.17 -9.60
CA SER A 89 12.84 -23.52 -9.72
C SER A 89 12.35 -24.02 -8.37
N GLY A 90 11.17 -24.65 -8.32
CA GLY A 90 10.65 -25.29 -7.11
C GLY A 90 10.16 -24.33 -6.03
N ASP A 91 9.62 -23.17 -6.41
CA ASP A 91 9.01 -22.19 -5.48
C ASP A 91 10.01 -21.63 -4.45
N GLN A 92 11.30 -21.58 -4.83
CA GLN A 92 12.41 -21.28 -3.93
C GLN A 92 12.70 -19.77 -3.84
N LEU A 93 11.70 -18.94 -3.59
CA LEU A 93 11.84 -17.56 -3.10
C LEU A 93 11.09 -17.49 -1.78
N PHE A 94 11.74 -17.05 -0.70
CA PHE A 94 11.21 -17.20 0.65
C PHE A 94 11.55 -16.05 1.57
N MET A 95 10.69 -15.88 2.57
CA MET A 95 10.93 -15.11 3.79
C MET A 95 11.19 -16.09 4.93
N LYS A 96 12.13 -15.77 5.81
CA LYS A 96 12.44 -16.58 6.99
C LYS A 96 12.56 -15.72 8.24
N ILE A 97 12.03 -16.22 9.34
CA ILE A 97 12.22 -15.67 10.69
C ILE A 97 12.86 -16.76 11.52
N ASP A 98 14.12 -16.58 11.90
CA ASP A 98 14.78 -17.42 12.88
C ASP A 98 14.65 -16.76 14.27
N PHE A 99 14.20 -17.51 15.27
CA PHE A 99 13.97 -17.04 16.63
C PHE A 99 15.19 -17.35 17.52
N TYR A 100 15.57 -16.39 18.36
CA TYR A 100 16.73 -16.50 19.23
C TYR A 100 16.40 -16.02 20.65
N GLU A 101 17.17 -16.53 21.62
CA GLU A 101 17.23 -16.04 23.00
C GLU A 101 18.66 -15.52 23.33
N LYS A 102 18.81 -14.98 24.55
CA LYS A 102 20.07 -14.44 25.07
C LYS A 102 20.69 -13.42 24.12
N GLN A 103 19.89 -12.44 23.74
CA GLN A 103 20.28 -11.33 22.87
C GLN A 103 20.80 -11.79 21.51
N GLY A 104 20.16 -12.81 20.93
CA GLY A 104 20.46 -13.27 19.57
C GLY A 104 21.60 -14.28 19.46
N THR A 105 22.07 -14.84 20.58
CA THR A 105 23.23 -15.75 20.60
C THR A 105 22.86 -17.22 20.56
N GLU A 106 21.66 -17.58 21.05
CA GLU A 106 21.20 -18.98 21.06
C GLU A 106 19.96 -19.14 20.20
N TYR A 107 20.03 -20.03 19.21
CA TYR A 107 18.93 -20.35 18.29
C TYR A 107 17.87 -21.18 19.00
N VAL A 108 16.61 -20.86 18.74
CA VAL A 108 15.46 -21.55 19.33
C VAL A 108 14.66 -22.31 18.27
N ASP A 109 14.14 -21.61 17.26
CA ASP A 109 13.27 -22.18 16.23
C ASP A 109 13.29 -21.32 14.95
N SER A 110 12.57 -21.72 13.90
CA SER A 110 12.40 -20.91 12.70
C SER A 110 11.07 -21.14 12.00
N ALA A 111 10.58 -20.10 11.34
CA ALA A 111 9.44 -20.16 10.44
C ALA A 111 9.86 -19.68 9.03
N GLU A 112 9.35 -20.32 8.00
CA GLU A 112 9.64 -20.00 6.60
C GLU A 112 8.34 -19.88 5.79
N ARG A 113 8.27 -18.87 4.92
CA ARG A 113 7.15 -18.62 4.01
C ARG A 113 7.66 -18.50 2.59
N LEU A 114 7.20 -19.37 1.70
CA LEU A 114 7.45 -19.27 0.27
C LEU A 114 6.59 -18.17 -0.35
N ILE A 115 7.18 -17.37 -1.23
CA ILE A 115 6.55 -16.19 -1.83
C ILE A 115 6.65 -16.15 -3.36
N TYR A 116 7.29 -17.15 -4.00
CA TYR A 116 7.40 -17.15 -5.47
C TYR A 116 6.04 -17.30 -6.16
N ARG A 117 5.11 -18.06 -5.57
CA ARG A 117 3.72 -18.15 -6.08
C ARG A 117 3.02 -16.81 -6.19
N GLU A 118 3.35 -15.85 -5.33
CA GLU A 118 2.78 -14.50 -5.40
C GLU A 118 3.29 -13.76 -6.66
N VAL A 119 4.57 -13.95 -7.01
CA VAL A 119 5.14 -13.45 -8.28
C VAL A 119 4.44 -14.08 -9.48
N GLU A 120 4.21 -15.39 -9.46
CA GLU A 120 3.51 -16.09 -10.55
C GLU A 120 2.05 -15.64 -10.69
N LYS A 121 1.38 -15.42 -9.56
CA LYS A 121 0.01 -14.89 -9.53
C LYS A 121 -0.05 -13.48 -10.14
N ASP A 122 0.82 -12.57 -9.71
CA ASP A 122 0.87 -11.21 -10.25
C ASP A 122 1.16 -11.22 -11.76
N ARG A 123 2.03 -12.12 -12.24
CA ARG A 123 2.28 -12.33 -13.68
C ARG A 123 1.06 -12.76 -14.46
N LYS A 124 0.15 -13.52 -13.87
CA LYS A 124 -1.09 -13.93 -14.52
C LYS A 124 -2.12 -12.80 -14.50
N GLU A 125 -2.25 -12.14 -13.36
CA GLU A 125 -3.39 -11.27 -13.08
C GLU A 125 -3.15 -9.80 -13.43
N LEU A 126 -1.89 -9.38 -13.45
CA LEU A 126 -1.47 -7.99 -13.65
C LEU A 126 -0.61 -7.81 -14.90
N ALA A 127 -0.41 -8.84 -15.74
CA ALA A 127 0.30 -8.67 -17.03
C ALA A 127 -0.30 -7.56 -17.90
N VAL A 128 -1.62 -7.32 -17.78
CA VAL A 128 -2.35 -6.24 -18.45
C VAL A 128 -2.03 -4.85 -17.90
N ASN A 129 -1.43 -4.76 -16.72
CA ASN A 129 -0.90 -3.51 -16.19
C ASN A 129 0.40 -3.15 -16.93
N GLY A 130 1.03 -2.01 -16.62
CA GLY A 130 2.20 -1.53 -17.36
C GLY A 130 1.87 -0.85 -18.71
N ASN A 131 2.91 -0.56 -19.48
CA ASN A 131 2.86 0.30 -20.67
C ASN A 131 2.51 -0.54 -21.91
N TYR A 132 1.26 -0.41 -22.39
CA TYR A 132 0.67 -1.33 -23.38
C TYR A 132 0.81 -2.83 -23.01
N GLY A 133 0.66 -3.16 -21.72
CA GLY A 133 0.80 -4.53 -21.20
C GLY A 133 2.25 -5.04 -21.10
N LYS A 134 3.24 -4.17 -21.35
CA LYS A 134 4.65 -4.50 -21.14
C LYS A 134 5.03 -4.28 -19.67
N ASP A 135 5.77 -5.24 -19.12
CA ASP A 135 6.28 -5.24 -17.73
C ASP A 135 5.20 -5.08 -16.64
N GLY A 136 3.93 -5.35 -16.97
CA GLY A 136 2.79 -5.12 -16.08
C GLY A 136 2.81 -5.84 -14.75
N ALA A 137 3.58 -6.92 -14.68
CA ALA A 137 3.77 -7.73 -13.47
C ALA A 137 5.15 -7.56 -12.84
N ALA A 138 6.04 -6.78 -13.45
CA ALA A 138 7.31 -6.40 -12.85
C ALA A 138 7.09 -5.11 -12.06
N ILE A 139 6.51 -5.28 -10.87
CA ILE A 139 5.96 -4.20 -10.03
C ILE A 139 6.59 -4.22 -8.65
N TRP A 140 6.68 -3.05 -8.02
CA TRP A 140 7.07 -2.97 -6.62
C TRP A 140 5.86 -3.32 -5.76
N ARG A 141 6.04 -4.26 -4.84
CA ARG A 141 5.01 -4.63 -3.87
C ARG A 141 5.62 -5.02 -2.53
N THR A 142 4.86 -4.80 -1.47
CA THR A 142 5.21 -5.26 -0.14
C THR A 142 4.91 -6.75 -0.01
N TYR A 143 5.86 -7.51 0.54
CA TYR A 143 5.65 -8.90 0.98
C TYR A 143 5.59 -8.92 2.51
N GLU A 144 4.79 -9.81 3.07
CA GLU A 144 4.51 -9.85 4.51
C GLU A 144 4.51 -11.27 5.05
N PHE A 145 5.24 -11.45 6.14
CA PHE A 145 5.25 -12.66 6.97
C PHE A 145 4.93 -12.28 8.41
N GLU A 146 3.76 -12.68 8.89
CA GLU A 146 3.35 -12.49 10.27
C GLU A 146 3.42 -13.84 11.00
N GLU A 147 4.10 -13.87 12.15
CA GLU A 147 4.22 -15.06 12.98
C GLU A 147 4.06 -14.80 14.46
N LEU A 148 3.55 -15.81 15.17
CA LEU A 148 3.49 -15.80 16.62
C LEU A 148 4.87 -16.18 17.18
N LEU A 149 5.31 -15.49 18.23
CA LEU A 149 6.50 -15.88 18.97
C LEU A 149 6.31 -17.28 19.57
N PRO A 150 7.19 -18.26 19.28
CA PRO A 150 6.96 -19.63 19.67
C PRO A 150 7.14 -19.87 21.18
N PHE A 151 7.96 -19.05 21.85
CA PHE A 151 8.32 -19.22 23.26
C PHE A 151 8.51 -17.87 23.98
N PRO A 152 8.22 -17.78 25.31
CA PRO A 152 8.38 -16.56 26.10
C PRO A 152 9.81 -16.00 26.16
N GLU A 153 10.81 -16.85 25.99
CA GLU A 153 12.24 -16.54 26.11
C GLU A 153 12.82 -15.84 24.87
N VAL A 154 12.08 -15.84 23.75
CA VAL A 154 12.53 -15.20 22.50
C VAL A 154 12.63 -13.68 22.71
N ASP A 155 13.84 -13.16 22.61
CA ASP A 155 14.18 -11.75 22.77
C ASP A 155 14.73 -11.11 21.48
N SER A 156 15.00 -11.94 20.46
CA SER A 156 15.65 -11.54 19.22
C SER A 156 15.16 -12.40 18.05
N VAL A 157 15.11 -11.81 16.86
CA VAL A 157 14.78 -12.52 15.62
C VAL A 157 15.78 -12.17 14.53
N LYS A 158 16.21 -13.16 13.75
CA LYS A 158 16.94 -12.91 12.50
C LYS A 158 15.97 -13.05 11.34
N VAL A 159 15.64 -11.92 10.72
CA VAL A 159 14.77 -11.89 9.54
C VAL A 159 15.60 -12.00 8.28
N SER A 160 15.15 -12.82 7.33
CA SER A 160 15.86 -13.09 6.08
C SER A 160 14.91 -13.14 4.89
N VAL A 161 15.39 -12.66 3.74
CA VAL A 161 14.79 -12.96 2.44
C VAL A 161 15.83 -13.72 1.64
N GLY A 162 15.44 -14.79 0.96
CA GLY A 162 16.37 -15.61 0.22
C GLY A 162 15.73 -16.29 -0.98
N TYR A 163 16.59 -16.78 -1.86
CA TYR A 163 16.20 -17.54 -3.03
C TYR A 163 17.18 -18.68 -3.30
N LYS A 164 16.70 -19.74 -3.94
CA LYS A 164 17.53 -20.85 -4.42
C LYS A 164 17.15 -21.22 -5.84
N ASN A 165 18.05 -21.92 -6.51
CA ASN A 165 17.81 -22.52 -7.83
C ASN A 165 17.28 -21.53 -8.86
N GLY A 166 18.01 -20.42 -9.07
CA GLY A 166 17.71 -19.48 -10.15
C GLY A 166 17.50 -20.21 -11.48
N GLY A 167 16.42 -19.85 -12.17
CA GLY A 167 15.89 -20.53 -13.36
C GLY A 167 16.06 -19.72 -14.65
N GLY A 168 16.80 -18.62 -14.61
CA GLY A 168 16.98 -17.69 -15.73
C GLY A 168 17.55 -18.37 -16.97
N LYS A 169 16.76 -18.36 -18.04
CA LYS A 169 17.15 -18.76 -19.41
C LYS A 169 17.70 -17.58 -20.23
N SER A 170 17.61 -16.37 -19.69
CA SER A 170 18.06 -15.08 -20.25
C SER A 170 19.06 -14.44 -19.28
N ASN A 171 19.89 -13.51 -19.76
CA ASN A 171 20.75 -12.67 -18.91
C ASN A 171 20.14 -11.28 -18.63
N ALA A 172 19.01 -10.95 -19.25
CA ALA A 172 18.36 -9.65 -19.11
C ALA A 172 17.13 -9.73 -18.19
N GLN A 173 17.00 -8.76 -17.28
CA GLN A 173 15.84 -8.58 -16.40
C GLN A 173 15.52 -9.83 -15.54
N ILE A 174 16.55 -10.44 -14.95
CA ILE A 174 16.46 -11.70 -14.20
C ILE A 174 16.61 -11.53 -12.68
N CYS A 175 16.68 -10.31 -12.19
CA CYS A 175 16.86 -10.04 -10.77
C CYS A 175 15.51 -10.00 -10.04
N PHE A 176 15.53 -10.43 -8.79
CA PHE A 176 14.57 -9.96 -7.81
C PHE A 176 15.25 -8.88 -6.99
N PHE A 177 14.75 -7.65 -7.10
CA PHE A 177 15.21 -6.54 -6.31
C PHE A 177 14.41 -6.46 -5.02
N LEU A 178 15.05 -6.03 -3.94
CA LEU A 178 14.37 -5.80 -2.67
C LEU A 178 14.94 -4.61 -1.92
N ASP A 179 14.08 -3.91 -1.18
CA ASP A 179 14.42 -2.86 -0.23
C ASP A 179 13.41 -2.79 0.93
N ASP A 180 13.59 -1.79 1.82
CA ASP A 180 12.64 -1.39 2.87
C ASP A 180 12.25 -2.49 3.87
N PHE A 181 13.24 -3.06 4.57
CA PHE A 181 12.98 -4.05 5.63
C PHE A 181 12.25 -3.42 6.83
N SER A 182 11.23 -4.11 7.31
CA SER A 182 10.55 -3.72 8.54
C SER A 182 10.15 -4.90 9.40
N VAL A 183 10.41 -4.78 10.71
CA VAL A 183 9.98 -5.71 11.75
C VAL A 183 9.26 -4.93 12.82
N VAL A 184 8.03 -5.34 13.11
CA VAL A 184 7.16 -4.68 14.09
C VAL A 184 6.47 -5.71 14.97
N GLN A 185 6.29 -5.41 16.26
CA GLN A 185 5.56 -6.25 17.22
C GLN A 185 4.08 -5.90 17.27
N LEU A 186 3.20 -6.88 17.14
CA LEU A 186 1.76 -6.70 17.20
C LEU A 186 1.19 -7.42 18.41
N GLN A 187 0.24 -6.75 19.06
CA GLN A 187 -0.54 -7.33 20.15
C GLN A 187 -1.50 -8.41 19.66
N LYS A 188 -1.98 -8.27 18.42
CA LYS A 188 -2.84 -9.24 17.73
C LYS A 188 -2.42 -9.33 16.27
N SER A 189 -2.65 -10.49 15.67
CA SER A 189 -2.51 -10.68 14.24
C SER A 189 -3.33 -9.66 13.44
N SER A 190 -2.73 -9.10 12.40
CA SER A 190 -3.45 -8.27 11.41
C SER A 190 -4.04 -9.09 10.28
N THR A 191 -3.55 -10.32 10.11
CA THR A 191 -4.00 -11.26 9.10
C THR A 191 -5.13 -12.15 9.62
N GLY A 192 -5.51 -12.04 10.89
CA GLY A 192 -6.57 -12.84 11.50
C GLY A 192 -6.10 -14.24 11.90
N LEU A 193 -4.78 -14.48 11.95
CA LEU A 193 -4.21 -15.63 12.62
C LEU A 193 -4.54 -15.55 14.12
N VAL A 194 -4.72 -16.71 14.74
CA VAL A 194 -5.17 -16.81 16.14
C VAL A 194 -4.10 -17.49 16.96
N ASP A 195 -3.82 -16.96 18.15
CA ASP A 195 -2.90 -17.58 19.10
C ASP A 195 -3.55 -18.89 19.57
N PRO A 196 -2.93 -20.08 19.36
CA PRO A 196 -3.50 -21.35 19.78
C PRO A 196 -3.85 -21.40 21.27
N ALA A 197 -3.19 -20.61 22.12
CA ALA A 197 -3.48 -20.49 23.55
C ALA A 197 -4.81 -19.77 23.85
N GLU A 198 -5.38 -19.03 22.91
CA GLU A 198 -6.68 -18.34 23.07
C GLU A 198 -7.89 -19.30 22.96
N GLY A 199 -7.64 -20.58 22.61
CA GLY A 199 -8.64 -21.65 22.59
C GLY A 199 -9.61 -21.64 21.39
N PRO A 200 -10.47 -22.67 21.23
CA PRO A 200 -11.31 -22.86 20.05
C PRO A 200 -12.33 -21.73 19.82
N LYS A 201 -12.73 -21.01 20.87
CA LYS A 201 -13.66 -19.87 20.76
C LYS A 201 -13.05 -18.67 20.05
N ALA A 202 -11.72 -18.51 20.03
CA ALA A 202 -11.03 -17.46 19.31
C ALA A 202 -10.93 -17.76 17.80
N ARG A 203 -10.85 -19.04 17.39
CA ARG A 203 -10.90 -19.45 15.96
C ARG A 203 -12.20 -19.08 15.24
N ASN A 204 -13.32 -19.03 15.98
CA ASN A 204 -14.63 -18.61 15.45
C ASN A 204 -14.88 -17.10 15.60
N GLN A 205 -13.90 -16.32 16.06
CA GLN A 205 -13.99 -14.86 16.04
C GLN A 205 -13.58 -14.32 14.66
N THR A 206 -14.43 -14.61 13.67
CA THR A 206 -14.81 -13.62 12.64
C THR A 206 -15.63 -12.46 13.25
N ALA A 207 -15.65 -12.33 14.58
CA ALA A 207 -16.22 -11.19 15.27
C ALA A 207 -15.47 -9.95 14.82
N VAL A 208 -16.16 -9.13 14.03
CA VAL A 208 -15.89 -7.70 13.83
C VAL A 208 -15.28 -7.16 15.12
N PRO A 209 -14.08 -6.55 15.10
CA PRO A 209 -13.48 -5.99 16.32
C PRO A 209 -14.49 -5.08 16.98
N THR A 210 -14.70 -5.26 18.30
CA THR A 210 -15.70 -4.49 19.01
C THR A 210 -15.30 -3.03 18.95
N THR A 211 -16.25 -2.16 18.63
CA THR A 211 -16.07 -0.70 18.70
C THR A 211 -16.12 -0.19 20.14
N GLU A 212 -16.02 -1.10 21.10
CA GLU A 212 -16.11 -0.83 22.53
C GLU A 212 -14.88 -0.03 22.96
N GLY A 213 -15.11 1.09 23.65
CA GLY A 213 -14.06 2.03 24.03
C GLY A 213 -13.55 2.92 22.88
N LEU A 214 -14.12 2.84 21.68
CA LEU A 214 -13.82 3.76 20.57
C LEU A 214 -14.87 4.86 20.47
N VAL A 215 -14.43 6.06 20.07
CA VAL A 215 -15.32 7.17 19.74
C VAL A 215 -15.71 7.09 18.27
N SER A 216 -17.01 7.02 17.99
CA SER A 216 -17.53 7.14 16.62
C SER A 216 -17.34 8.58 16.11
N LEU A 217 -16.58 8.75 15.03
CA LEU A 217 -16.40 10.04 14.37
C LEU A 217 -17.51 10.34 13.34
N GLY A 218 -18.25 9.32 12.92
CA GLY A 218 -19.31 9.40 11.90
C GLY A 218 -19.18 8.29 10.85
N GLY A 219 -20.31 7.78 10.36
CA GLY A 219 -20.36 6.66 9.43
C GLY A 219 -19.57 5.44 9.91
N ARG A 220 -18.53 5.07 9.15
CA ARG A 220 -17.66 3.91 9.43
C ARG A 220 -16.36 4.28 10.16
N TRP A 221 -16.19 5.53 10.60
CA TRP A 221 -14.97 6.02 11.22
C TRP A 221 -15.02 6.00 12.75
N TYR A 222 -13.97 5.46 13.35
CA TYR A 222 -13.80 5.35 14.79
C TYR A 222 -12.41 5.83 15.22
N TYR A 223 -12.29 6.31 16.45
CA TYR A 223 -11.03 6.76 17.00
C TYR A 223 -10.81 6.26 18.41
N GLN A 224 -9.55 5.95 18.74
CA GLN A 224 -9.14 5.63 20.10
C GLN A 224 -8.39 6.83 20.71
N PRO A 225 -9.01 7.66 21.55
CA PRO A 225 -8.32 8.76 22.22
C PRO A 225 -7.17 8.24 23.09
N ALA A 226 -6.08 9.02 23.18
CA ALA A 226 -5.07 8.77 24.21
C ALA A 226 -5.68 9.03 25.60
N LYS A 227 -5.07 8.51 26.67
CA LYS A 227 -5.57 8.72 28.04
C LYS A 227 -5.72 10.19 28.42
N THR A 228 -4.91 11.07 27.81
CA THR A 228 -4.91 12.52 28.04
C THR A 228 -5.72 13.30 27.00
N GLU A 229 -6.28 12.62 25.99
CA GLU A 229 -7.01 13.26 24.89
C GLU A 229 -8.50 13.20 25.15
N THR A 230 -9.15 14.36 25.12
CA THR A 230 -10.61 14.47 25.24
C THR A 230 -11.18 14.95 23.91
N LEU A 231 -12.14 14.19 23.36
CA LEU A 231 -12.88 14.59 22.17
C LEU A 231 -14.20 15.26 22.59
N ALA A 232 -14.61 16.31 21.88
CA ALA A 232 -15.89 16.96 22.12
C ALA A 232 -17.04 16.09 21.61
N LEU A 233 -17.90 15.68 22.54
CA LEU A 233 -19.11 14.90 22.30
C LEU A 233 -20.34 15.73 22.70
N ASN A 234 -21.42 15.60 21.95
CA ASN A 234 -22.70 16.22 22.30
C ASN A 234 -23.40 15.45 23.44
N ALA A 235 -24.56 15.98 23.89
CA ALA A 235 -25.35 15.36 24.96
C ALA A 235 -25.80 13.92 24.66
N ALA A 236 -25.82 13.49 23.39
CA ALA A 236 -26.13 12.13 22.97
C ALA A 236 -24.87 11.26 22.78
N GLY A 237 -23.70 11.72 23.22
CA GLY A 237 -22.42 11.02 23.11
C GLY A 237 -21.84 10.97 21.70
N ARG A 238 -22.35 11.78 20.76
CA ARG A 238 -21.86 11.81 19.37
C ARG A 238 -20.76 12.85 19.21
N PHE A 239 -19.72 12.50 18.46
CA PHE A 239 -18.64 13.43 18.15
C PHE A 239 -19.15 14.69 17.44
N GLU A 240 -18.84 15.86 18.00
CA GLU A 240 -19.19 17.17 17.45
C GLU A 240 -18.00 18.14 17.44
N GLY A 241 -16.81 17.64 17.78
CA GLY A 241 -15.58 18.40 17.76
C GLY A 241 -14.88 18.40 16.42
N THR A 242 -13.64 18.88 16.45
CA THR A 242 -12.67 18.71 15.38
C THR A 242 -11.54 17.79 15.84
N LEU A 243 -11.13 16.84 15.01
CA LEU A 243 -10.01 15.94 15.28
C LEU A 243 -9.06 15.93 14.10
N ARG A 244 -7.80 16.35 14.33
CA ARG A 244 -6.75 16.27 13.32
C ARG A 244 -5.98 14.95 13.46
N VAL A 245 -5.96 14.19 12.37
CA VAL A 245 -5.18 12.96 12.24
C VAL A 245 -3.97 13.22 11.34
N THR A 246 -2.80 12.87 11.87
CA THR A 246 -1.46 12.96 11.26
C THR A 246 -0.79 11.60 11.32
N GLN A 247 0.42 11.47 10.78
CA GLN A 247 1.20 10.24 10.95
C GLN A 247 1.31 9.81 12.42
N ALA A 248 1.46 10.77 13.35
CA ALA A 248 1.71 10.49 14.77
C ALA A 248 0.54 9.81 15.50
N ASN A 249 -0.68 9.92 14.98
CA ASN A 249 -1.88 9.34 15.61
C ASN A 249 -2.76 8.54 14.64
N ALA A 250 -2.28 8.28 13.42
CA ALA A 250 -2.99 7.50 12.39
C ALA A 250 -3.33 6.08 12.85
N ASN A 251 -2.49 5.48 13.69
CA ASN A 251 -2.68 4.16 14.30
C ASN A 251 -3.88 4.09 15.27
N ARG A 252 -4.45 5.25 15.65
CA ARG A 252 -5.65 5.36 16.49
C ARG A 252 -6.91 5.70 15.69
N LEU A 253 -6.77 5.97 14.39
CA LEU A 253 -7.89 6.17 13.47
C LEU A 253 -8.25 4.85 12.79
N PHE A 254 -9.47 4.40 13.00
CA PHE A 254 -10.00 3.15 12.47
C PHE A 254 -11.13 3.40 11.47
N TYR A 255 -11.18 2.57 10.44
CA TYR A 255 -12.29 2.43 9.51
C TYR A 255 -12.91 1.04 9.68
N ARG A 256 -14.24 0.96 9.73
CA ARG A 256 -14.97 -0.31 9.90
C ARG A 256 -15.29 -0.94 8.54
N ASP A 257 -14.53 -1.99 8.24
CA ASP A 257 -14.77 -2.94 7.15
C ASP A 257 -15.49 -4.20 7.69
N ASP A 258 -15.11 -5.41 7.25
CA ASP A 258 -15.38 -6.64 8.01
C ASP A 258 -14.64 -6.69 9.35
N ARG A 259 -13.61 -5.86 9.46
CA ARG A 259 -12.82 -5.59 10.66
C ARG A 259 -12.45 -4.12 10.78
N LEU A 260 -12.01 -3.71 11.96
CA LEU A 260 -11.38 -2.40 12.13
C LEU A 260 -10.00 -2.42 11.47
N ILE A 261 -9.79 -1.51 10.52
CA ILE A 261 -8.54 -1.31 9.80
C ILE A 261 -8.06 0.13 10.00
N ASN A 262 -6.78 0.41 9.75
CA ASN A 262 -6.21 1.76 9.84
C ASN A 262 -5.68 2.21 8.46
N PRO A 263 -6.54 2.57 7.47
CA PRO A 263 -6.14 2.76 6.07
C PRO A 263 -4.96 3.71 5.87
N PHE A 264 -4.87 4.75 6.71
CA PHE A 264 -3.86 5.78 6.64
C PHE A 264 -2.59 5.49 7.46
N ALA A 265 -2.64 4.54 8.42
CA ALA A 265 -1.46 4.21 9.21
C ALA A 265 -0.38 3.60 8.29
N GLY A 266 0.84 4.16 8.34
CA GLY A 266 1.93 3.80 7.43
C GLY A 266 1.83 4.39 6.02
N ASN A 267 0.77 5.13 5.70
CA ASN A 267 0.56 5.76 4.40
C ASN A 267 0.62 7.29 4.41
N MET A 268 0.60 7.91 5.60
CA MET A 268 0.60 9.38 5.73
C MET A 268 1.96 10.02 5.50
N THR A 269 3.02 9.23 5.33
CA THR A 269 4.39 9.70 5.08
C THR A 269 4.78 9.54 3.62
N ALA A 270 5.77 10.31 3.19
CA ALA A 270 6.42 10.13 1.90
C ALA A 270 7.87 10.60 1.97
N TRP A 271 8.61 10.43 0.87
CA TRP A 271 9.91 11.05 0.65
C TRP A 271 9.82 11.99 -0.53
N LEU A 272 10.11 13.27 -0.30
CA LEU A 272 10.30 14.23 -1.37
C LEU A 272 11.68 13.96 -2.01
N ARG A 273 11.67 13.27 -3.14
CA ARG A 273 12.87 12.75 -3.80
C ARG A 273 13.65 13.84 -4.52
N LYS A 274 14.97 13.68 -4.60
CA LYS A 274 15.82 14.52 -5.45
C LYS A 274 15.28 14.53 -6.89
N GLY A 275 15.14 15.73 -7.47
CA GLY A 275 14.61 15.93 -8.82
C GLY A 275 13.10 16.23 -8.86
N TYR A 276 12.35 15.94 -7.80
CA TYR A 276 10.98 16.43 -7.66
C TYR A 276 10.97 17.93 -7.41
N LEU A 277 9.84 18.58 -7.67
CA LEU A 277 9.66 19.99 -7.36
C LEU A 277 9.06 20.17 -5.96
N ASP A 278 9.60 21.13 -5.21
CA ASP A 278 8.99 21.60 -3.98
C ASP A 278 7.68 22.37 -4.25
N GLU A 279 7.04 22.85 -3.20
CA GLU A 279 5.77 23.57 -3.30
C GLU A 279 5.88 24.86 -4.14
N SER A 280 7.05 25.48 -4.17
CA SER A 280 7.34 26.70 -4.94
C SER A 280 7.74 26.41 -6.39
N GLY A 281 7.82 25.13 -6.78
CA GLY A 281 8.19 24.71 -8.13
C GLY A 281 9.70 24.56 -8.35
N TYR A 282 10.53 24.52 -7.30
CA TYR A 282 11.98 24.38 -7.42
C TYR A 282 12.43 22.92 -7.27
N PRO A 283 13.37 22.44 -8.11
CA PRO A 283 13.92 21.09 -7.96
C PRO A 283 14.61 20.86 -6.62
N VAL A 284 14.24 19.78 -5.97
CA VAL A 284 14.81 19.33 -4.70
C VAL A 284 16.16 18.67 -4.97
N THR A 285 17.18 19.03 -4.18
CA THR A 285 18.57 18.59 -4.41
C THR A 285 18.95 17.33 -3.64
N LYS A 286 18.17 16.95 -2.62
CA LYS A 286 18.36 15.75 -1.79
C LYS A 286 17.02 15.20 -1.29
N ASP A 287 16.95 13.90 -1.09
CA ASP A 287 15.79 13.25 -0.51
C ASP A 287 15.46 13.81 0.87
N THR A 288 14.20 14.17 1.08
CA THR A 288 13.71 14.75 2.33
C THR A 288 12.48 14.01 2.80
N PHE A 289 12.50 13.53 4.05
CA PHE A 289 11.35 12.85 4.64
C PHE A 289 10.19 13.82 4.89
N VAL A 290 8.99 13.40 4.53
CA VAL A 290 7.75 14.16 4.69
C VAL A 290 6.80 13.38 5.60
N PRO A 291 6.72 13.72 6.91
CA PRO A 291 5.91 12.96 7.86
C PRO A 291 4.40 13.09 7.63
N ASP A 292 3.94 14.29 7.27
CA ASP A 292 2.54 14.62 6.99
C ASP A 292 2.36 14.90 5.49
N ASN A 293 2.47 13.85 4.68
CA ASN A 293 2.11 13.87 3.26
C ASN A 293 0.58 13.93 3.08
N VAL A 294 -0.15 13.27 3.99
CA VAL A 294 -1.62 13.31 4.08
C VAL A 294 -2.02 13.57 5.51
N THR A 295 -3.02 14.43 5.70
CA THR A 295 -3.66 14.65 7.01
C THR A 295 -5.17 14.72 6.86
N LEU A 296 -5.88 14.25 7.87
CA LEU A 296 -7.34 14.32 7.91
C LEU A 296 -7.75 15.24 9.05
N THR A 297 -8.80 16.02 8.84
CA THR A 297 -9.47 16.76 9.91
C THR A 297 -10.93 16.38 9.91
N PHE A 298 -11.35 15.59 10.88
CA PHE A 298 -12.75 15.24 11.08
C PHE A 298 -13.47 16.42 11.73
N ASP A 299 -14.59 16.82 11.17
CA ASP A 299 -15.51 17.80 11.73
C ASP A 299 -16.85 17.10 11.98
N GLY A 300 -17.14 16.82 13.26
CA GLY A 300 -18.33 16.08 13.67
C GLY A 300 -19.63 16.87 13.44
N LYS A 301 -19.59 18.21 13.48
CA LYS A 301 -20.76 19.06 13.22
C LYS A 301 -21.08 19.10 11.74
N ALA A 302 -20.07 19.27 10.90
CA ALA A 302 -20.23 19.30 9.45
C ALA A 302 -20.33 17.90 8.83
N LYS A 303 -20.12 16.82 9.62
CA LYS A 303 -20.12 15.42 9.18
C LYS A 303 -19.21 15.16 7.97
N VAL A 304 -18.02 15.76 7.99
CA VAL A 304 -17.04 15.67 6.89
C VAL A 304 -15.64 15.42 7.45
N ALA A 305 -14.84 14.63 6.73
CA ALA A 305 -13.39 14.65 6.90
C ALA A 305 -12.77 15.54 5.81
N VAL A 306 -12.05 16.58 6.23
CA VAL A 306 -11.24 17.41 5.34
C VAL A 306 -9.87 16.76 5.20
N VAL A 307 -9.57 16.28 4.00
CA VAL A 307 -8.30 15.65 3.66
C VAL A 307 -7.38 16.69 3.04
N ARG A 308 -6.18 16.83 3.57
CA ARG A 308 -5.11 17.65 2.99
C ARG A 308 -3.99 16.74 2.53
N ALA A 309 -3.63 16.83 1.26
CA ALA A 309 -2.61 15.97 0.66
C ALA A 309 -1.59 16.80 -0.12
N LYS A 310 -0.31 16.44 0.06
CA LYS A 310 0.83 16.96 -0.70
C LYS A 310 1.03 16.23 -2.02
N ASN A 311 0.28 15.14 -2.26
CA ASN A 311 0.28 14.37 -3.50
C ASN A 311 1.68 13.84 -3.88
N ILE A 312 2.51 13.50 -2.89
CA ILE A 312 3.81 12.86 -3.11
C ILE A 312 3.59 11.34 -3.02
N PRO A 313 4.00 10.55 -4.03
CA PRO A 313 3.92 9.09 -3.93
C PRO A 313 4.84 8.58 -2.82
N ASN A 314 4.35 7.63 -2.02
CA ASN A 314 5.10 6.99 -0.94
C ASN A 314 5.75 5.65 -1.35
N HIS A 315 5.82 5.39 -2.65
CA HIS A 315 6.43 4.23 -3.27
C HIS A 315 7.42 4.68 -4.37
N PRO A 316 8.29 3.79 -4.88
CA PRO A 316 9.14 4.09 -6.02
C PRO A 316 8.34 4.50 -7.27
N THR A 317 8.93 5.34 -8.11
CA THR A 317 8.32 5.85 -9.36
C THR A 317 9.33 5.79 -10.50
N ALA A 318 8.87 6.00 -11.72
CA ALA A 318 9.77 6.41 -12.80
C ALA A 318 10.38 7.79 -12.52
N LYS A 319 11.50 8.10 -13.18
CA LYS A 319 12.08 9.45 -13.20
C LYS A 319 11.21 10.33 -14.08
N PHE A 320 10.68 11.38 -13.48
CA PHE A 320 9.92 12.41 -14.16
C PHE A 320 10.67 13.73 -14.08
N PRO A 321 10.81 14.48 -15.19
CA PRO A 321 10.26 14.18 -16.52
C PRO A 321 10.98 13.01 -17.24
N ASP A 322 10.20 12.16 -17.91
CA ASP A 322 10.68 11.16 -18.86
C ASP A 322 10.73 11.78 -20.26
N THR A 323 11.83 12.47 -20.56
CA THR A 323 12.05 13.12 -21.86
C THR A 323 12.55 12.18 -22.95
N TYR A 324 12.93 10.95 -22.59
CA TYR A 324 13.47 9.95 -23.52
C TYR A 324 12.44 8.90 -23.92
N GLY A 325 11.27 8.92 -23.30
CA GLY A 325 10.16 8.04 -23.64
C GLY A 325 10.31 6.61 -23.14
N THR A 326 11.13 6.39 -22.10
CA THR A 326 11.36 5.03 -21.57
C THR A 326 10.09 4.43 -20.97
N GLN A 327 9.18 5.28 -20.48
CA GLN A 327 7.89 4.91 -19.90
C GLN A 327 6.70 5.51 -20.67
N GLY A 328 6.91 5.89 -21.94
CA GLY A 328 5.86 6.43 -22.82
C GLY A 328 5.85 7.96 -22.97
N TYR A 329 6.94 8.63 -22.58
CA TYR A 329 7.20 10.07 -22.70
C TYR A 329 6.28 10.92 -21.83
N ASN A 330 6.87 11.58 -20.84
CA ASN A 330 6.15 12.50 -19.98
C ASN A 330 7.07 13.68 -19.59
N PRO A 331 6.85 14.88 -20.14
CA PRO A 331 7.70 16.03 -19.86
C PRO A 331 7.39 16.72 -18.52
N SER A 332 6.44 16.20 -17.74
CA SER A 332 5.98 16.81 -16.50
C SER A 332 6.79 16.34 -15.30
N TYR A 333 6.98 17.21 -14.32
CA TYR A 333 7.59 16.87 -13.03
C TYR A 333 6.54 16.38 -12.02
N ILE A 334 6.98 15.65 -10.99
CA ILE A 334 6.21 15.48 -9.77
C ILE A 334 6.47 16.68 -8.85
N GLN A 335 5.42 17.38 -8.43
CA GLN A 335 5.51 18.53 -7.53
C GLN A 335 4.66 18.36 -6.28
N VAL A 336 5.11 18.93 -5.17
CA VAL A 336 4.31 19.07 -3.94
C VAL A 336 3.07 19.92 -4.20
N GLN A 337 1.90 19.37 -3.87
CA GLN A 337 0.60 20.03 -4.05
C GLN A 337 0.03 20.56 -2.72
N LYS A 338 -1.00 21.41 -2.82
CA LYS A 338 -1.82 21.88 -1.71
C LYS A 338 -3.27 21.41 -1.86
N SER A 339 -3.45 20.11 -2.05
CA SER A 339 -4.78 19.55 -2.32
C SER A 339 -5.63 19.54 -1.05
N VAL A 340 -6.89 19.95 -1.18
CA VAL A 340 -7.91 19.88 -0.12
C VAL A 340 -9.13 19.16 -0.66
N PHE A 341 -9.49 18.05 -0.03
CA PHE A 341 -10.66 17.25 -0.38
C PHE A 341 -11.62 17.15 0.81
N PHE A 342 -12.90 17.00 0.50
CA PHE A 342 -14.00 16.89 1.45
C PHE A 342 -14.62 15.52 1.28
N LEU A 343 -14.46 14.67 2.29
CA LEU A 343 -14.99 13.31 2.33
C LEU A 343 -16.22 13.29 3.23
N PRO A 344 -17.44 13.07 2.69
CA PRO A 344 -18.63 12.86 3.51
C PRO A 344 -18.42 11.68 4.46
N LEU A 345 -18.71 11.85 5.75
CA LEU A 345 -18.57 10.73 6.71
C LEU A 345 -19.69 9.71 6.57
N GLU A 346 -20.85 10.14 6.08
CA GLU A 346 -22.04 9.32 5.82
C GLU A 346 -22.38 9.42 4.32
N PRO A 347 -21.69 8.66 3.45
CA PRO A 347 -21.97 8.69 2.02
C PRO A 347 -23.38 8.16 1.75
N VAL A 348 -24.09 8.82 0.83
CA VAL A 348 -25.43 8.45 0.38
C VAL A 348 -25.41 8.21 -1.12
N THR A 349 -26.16 7.21 -1.59
CA THR A 349 -26.29 6.94 -3.01
C THR A 349 -26.96 8.10 -3.72
N ASN A 350 -26.62 8.29 -5.00
CA ASN A 350 -27.27 9.26 -5.86
C ASN A 350 -28.25 8.54 -6.80
N PRO A 351 -29.57 8.69 -6.62
CA PRO A 351 -30.57 8.08 -7.51
C PRO A 351 -30.48 8.55 -8.96
N ARG A 352 -29.75 9.64 -9.22
CA ARG A 352 -29.47 10.20 -10.55
C ARG A 352 -28.00 10.05 -10.94
N ALA A 353 -27.30 9.06 -10.36
CA ALA A 353 -25.94 8.73 -10.73
C ALA A 353 -25.88 8.38 -12.22
N ILE A 354 -24.85 8.85 -12.90
CA ILE A 354 -24.62 8.62 -14.32
C ILE A 354 -23.34 7.80 -14.44
N ALA A 355 -23.43 6.60 -15.01
CA ALA A 355 -22.26 5.79 -15.34
C ALA A 355 -21.70 6.24 -16.70
N MET A 356 -20.39 6.20 -16.84
CA MET A 356 -19.69 6.60 -18.05
C MET A 356 -20.10 5.72 -19.23
N THR A 357 -20.18 6.36 -20.39
CA THR A 357 -20.20 5.66 -21.68
C THR A 357 -18.78 5.33 -22.12
N ALA A 358 -18.63 4.56 -23.20
CA ALA A 358 -17.30 4.19 -23.72
C ALA A 358 -16.38 5.38 -24.08
N ARG A 359 -16.94 6.58 -24.23
CA ARG A 359 -16.21 7.83 -24.53
C ARG A 359 -16.49 8.94 -23.49
N ASP A 360 -17.18 8.61 -22.41
CA ASP A 360 -17.66 9.54 -21.37
C ASP A 360 -18.33 10.83 -21.90
N GLU A 361 -19.06 10.73 -23.02
CA GLU A 361 -19.78 11.86 -23.64
C GLU A 361 -20.87 12.45 -22.73
N ASN A 362 -21.29 11.68 -21.74
CA ASN A 362 -22.26 12.05 -20.72
C ASN A 362 -21.64 12.70 -19.48
N GLY A 363 -20.31 12.84 -19.41
CA GLY A 363 -19.58 13.52 -18.34
C GLY A 363 -19.83 12.90 -16.97
N ALA A 364 -19.77 11.56 -16.87
CA ALA A 364 -19.99 10.84 -15.62
C ALA A 364 -18.93 11.17 -14.56
N LEU A 365 -17.70 11.48 -14.99
CA LEU A 365 -16.63 12.01 -14.16
C LEU A 365 -16.04 13.29 -14.76
N PRO A 366 -15.60 14.25 -13.94
CA PRO A 366 -14.82 15.37 -14.44
C PRO A 366 -13.42 14.91 -14.86
N MET A 367 -12.76 15.70 -15.71
CA MET A 367 -11.30 15.62 -15.90
C MET A 367 -10.56 16.01 -14.62
N GLY A 368 -9.39 15.40 -14.42
CA GLY A 368 -8.58 15.59 -13.22
C GLY A 368 -8.99 14.67 -12.08
N SER A 369 -8.80 15.14 -10.84
CA SER A 369 -9.01 14.32 -9.65
C SER A 369 -10.47 13.92 -9.46
N VAL A 370 -10.70 12.63 -9.23
CA VAL A 370 -12.01 12.06 -8.93
C VAL A 370 -12.09 11.42 -7.54
N GLY A 371 -10.95 11.22 -6.90
CA GLY A 371 -10.78 10.63 -5.59
C GLY A 371 -9.33 10.71 -5.14
N PHE A 372 -9.00 10.08 -4.02
CA PHE A 372 -7.63 10.01 -3.51
C PHE A 372 -7.33 8.65 -2.88
N ALA A 373 -6.11 8.18 -3.08
CA ALA A 373 -5.56 7.01 -2.43
C ALA A 373 -5.21 7.31 -0.96
N VAL A 374 -5.06 6.27 -0.14
CA VAL A 374 -4.69 6.39 1.28
C VAL A 374 -3.32 7.05 1.50
N ASN A 375 -2.46 7.06 0.49
CA ASN A 375 -1.18 7.79 0.50
C ASN A 375 -1.28 9.26 0.02
N GLY A 376 -2.49 9.71 -0.38
CA GLY A 376 -2.78 11.09 -0.77
C GLY A 376 -2.56 11.42 -2.23
N VAL A 377 -2.08 10.48 -3.03
CA VAL A 377 -2.05 10.59 -4.48
C VAL A 377 -3.49 10.51 -5.02
N VAL A 378 -3.83 11.35 -5.98
CA VAL A 378 -5.18 11.41 -6.54
C VAL A 378 -5.45 10.28 -7.55
N PHE A 379 -6.71 9.84 -7.59
CA PHE A 379 -7.23 9.03 -8.69
C PHE A 379 -7.75 9.97 -9.77
N TYR A 380 -7.42 9.70 -11.04
CA TYR A 380 -8.04 10.36 -12.20
C TYR A 380 -9.06 9.42 -12.85
N ASN A 381 -9.93 10.00 -13.68
CA ASN A 381 -10.85 9.23 -14.52
C ASN A 381 -10.05 8.40 -15.56
N PRO A 382 -10.66 7.45 -16.30
CA PRO A 382 -9.91 6.55 -17.17
C PRO A 382 -9.43 7.20 -18.49
N PHE A 383 -9.66 8.49 -18.71
CA PHE A 383 -9.36 9.21 -19.96
C PHE A 383 -8.24 10.23 -19.79
N ASP A 384 -7.49 10.46 -20.87
CA ASP A 384 -6.51 11.55 -20.97
C ASP A 384 -7.15 12.86 -21.46
N ALA A 385 -6.36 13.93 -21.58
CA ALA A 385 -6.85 15.22 -22.06
C ALA A 385 -7.38 15.19 -23.52
N GLY A 386 -7.05 14.15 -24.30
CA GLY A 386 -7.55 13.89 -25.64
C GLY A 386 -8.74 12.93 -25.68
N MET A 387 -9.32 12.59 -24.52
CA MET A 387 -10.41 11.62 -24.37
C MET A 387 -10.07 10.21 -24.89
N GLN A 388 -8.79 9.83 -24.82
CA GLN A 388 -8.31 8.47 -25.08
C GLN A 388 -8.11 7.72 -23.77
N ASP A 389 -8.12 6.40 -23.82
CA ASP A 389 -7.86 5.55 -22.66
C ASP A 389 -6.45 5.82 -22.11
N ALA A 390 -6.38 6.32 -20.88
CA ALA A 390 -5.14 6.73 -20.21
C ALA A 390 -4.44 5.59 -19.48
N SER A 391 -4.73 4.33 -19.79
CA SER A 391 -4.12 3.18 -19.10
C SER A 391 -2.71 2.81 -19.58
N SER A 392 -2.20 3.44 -20.65
CA SER A 392 -1.03 2.94 -21.38
C SER A 392 0.30 3.67 -21.15
N ILE A 393 0.34 4.88 -20.54
CA ILE A 393 1.59 5.64 -20.33
C ILE A 393 1.86 5.82 -18.83
N MET A 394 2.28 4.74 -18.17
CA MET A 394 2.40 4.70 -16.70
C MET A 394 3.76 4.17 -16.27
N ASP A 395 4.20 4.56 -15.07
CA ASP A 395 5.27 3.83 -14.40
C ASP A 395 4.78 2.46 -13.88
N ARG A 396 5.70 1.66 -13.32
CA ARG A 396 5.41 0.33 -12.75
C ARG A 396 4.34 0.35 -11.66
N CYS A 397 4.12 1.48 -11.03
CA CYS A 397 3.13 1.67 -9.98
C CYS A 397 1.80 2.23 -10.51
N CYS A 398 1.62 2.21 -11.83
CA CYS A 398 0.41 2.62 -12.53
C CYS A 398 0.07 4.11 -12.37
N GLY A 399 1.09 4.97 -12.19
CA GLY A 399 0.91 6.41 -12.12
C GLY A 399 1.91 7.21 -12.94
N HIS A 400 1.60 8.49 -13.11
CA HIS A 400 2.45 9.48 -13.79
C HIS A 400 2.00 10.91 -13.42
N PRO A 401 2.85 11.95 -13.60
CA PRO A 401 2.45 13.33 -13.43
C PRO A 401 1.67 13.88 -14.63
N SER A 402 0.72 14.78 -14.37
CA SER A 402 0.04 15.58 -15.39
C SER A 402 0.72 16.95 -15.56
N PRO A 403 0.38 17.75 -16.60
CA PRO A 403 1.00 19.06 -16.85
C PRO A 403 0.85 20.09 -15.71
N ASP A 404 -0.07 19.87 -14.76
CA ASP A 404 -0.21 20.65 -13.53
C ASP A 404 0.65 20.10 -12.36
N TYR A 405 1.58 19.19 -12.69
CA TYR A 405 2.56 18.56 -11.83
C TYR A 405 1.98 17.60 -10.77
N ARG A 406 0.74 17.16 -10.94
CA ARG A 406 0.10 16.15 -10.07
C ARG A 406 0.40 14.75 -10.53
N TYR A 407 1.12 13.99 -9.73
CA TYR A 407 1.19 12.52 -9.85
C TYR A 407 -0.19 11.92 -9.55
N HIS A 408 -0.65 10.96 -10.35
CA HIS A 408 -1.99 10.40 -10.23
C HIS A 408 -2.05 8.97 -10.79
N TYR A 409 -3.13 8.25 -10.46
CA TYR A 409 -3.39 6.89 -10.96
C TYR A 409 -4.66 6.84 -11.81
N HIS A 410 -4.59 6.12 -12.93
CA HIS A 410 -5.73 5.80 -13.80
C HIS A 410 -6.25 4.37 -13.63
N LYS A 411 -5.43 3.47 -13.09
CA LYS A 411 -5.73 2.05 -12.87
C LYS A 411 -5.18 1.58 -11.53
N TYR A 412 -5.39 0.30 -11.18
CA TYR A 412 -5.02 -0.27 -9.89
C TYR A 412 -3.56 0.04 -9.50
N PRO A 413 -3.32 0.88 -8.48
CA PRO A 413 -1.97 1.24 -8.07
C PRO A 413 -1.48 0.27 -7.01
N ILE A 414 -1.06 -0.92 -7.42
CA ILE A 414 -0.62 -1.99 -6.51
C ILE A 414 0.51 -1.58 -5.56
N CYS A 415 1.32 -0.59 -5.93
CA CYS A 415 2.36 -0.04 -5.06
C CYS A 415 1.83 0.78 -3.88
N VAL A 416 0.54 1.15 -3.87
CA VAL A 416 -0.08 1.81 -2.72
C VAL A 416 -0.08 0.84 -1.55
N ASN A 417 0.69 1.18 -0.52
CA ASN A 417 0.69 0.41 0.70
C ASN A 417 -0.70 0.46 1.35
N THR A 418 -1.09 -0.60 2.02
CA THR A 418 -2.37 -0.70 2.73
C THR A 418 -2.13 -1.36 4.09
N PRO A 419 -3.09 -1.32 5.03
CA PRO A 419 -2.86 -1.82 6.40
C PRO A 419 -2.45 -3.30 6.48
N PHE A 420 -2.76 -4.06 5.43
CA PHE A 420 -2.34 -5.43 5.21
C PHE A 420 -2.05 -5.63 3.72
N VAL A 421 -1.04 -6.43 3.40
CA VAL A 421 -0.70 -6.74 2.00
C VAL A 421 -1.85 -7.51 1.37
N ASP A 422 -2.32 -7.04 0.22
CA ASP A 422 -3.36 -7.72 -0.54
C ASP A 422 -2.79 -8.94 -1.29
N LYS A 423 -2.84 -10.09 -0.63
CA LYS A 423 -2.43 -11.39 -1.20
C LYS A 423 -3.54 -12.00 -2.08
N GLY A 424 -4.72 -11.36 -2.14
CA GLY A 424 -5.92 -11.89 -2.76
C GLY A 424 -6.42 -13.18 -2.10
N GLU A 425 -6.24 -13.30 -0.79
CA GLU A 425 -6.72 -14.41 0.05
C GLU A 425 -8.11 -14.13 0.66
N ARG A 426 -8.56 -12.87 0.59
CA ARG A 426 -9.81 -12.36 1.14
C ARG A 426 -10.23 -11.10 0.37
N HIS A 427 -11.30 -10.46 0.80
CA HIS A 427 -11.68 -9.15 0.27
C HIS A 427 -10.53 -8.15 0.41
N SER A 428 -10.24 -7.43 -0.67
CA SER A 428 -9.14 -6.47 -0.71
C SER A 428 -9.24 -5.40 0.38
N PRO A 429 -8.13 -4.77 0.78
CA PRO A 429 -8.14 -3.59 1.62
C PRO A 429 -8.68 -2.36 0.88
N VAL A 430 -9.12 -1.36 1.65
CA VAL A 430 -9.37 -0.01 1.14
C VAL A 430 -8.05 0.59 0.67
N ILE A 431 -7.99 1.00 -0.59
CA ILE A 431 -6.84 1.68 -1.20
C ILE A 431 -7.04 3.20 -1.29
N GLY A 432 -8.27 3.67 -1.11
CA GLY A 432 -8.61 5.09 -1.16
C GLY A 432 -10.10 5.36 -1.09
N PHE A 433 -10.50 6.59 -1.41
CA PHE A 433 -11.90 7.03 -1.39
C PHE A 433 -12.21 7.89 -2.62
N ALA A 434 -13.41 7.71 -3.18
CA ALA A 434 -13.95 8.60 -4.19
C ALA A 434 -14.51 9.87 -3.53
N PHE A 435 -14.64 10.96 -4.30
CA PHE A 435 -15.17 12.23 -3.78
C PHE A 435 -16.64 12.20 -3.35
N ASP A 436 -17.37 11.12 -3.67
CA ASP A 436 -18.72 10.85 -3.16
C ASP A 436 -18.75 10.20 -1.77
N GLY A 437 -17.58 9.93 -1.19
CA GLY A 437 -17.43 9.36 0.16
C GLY A 437 -17.36 7.84 0.21
N LEU A 438 -17.61 7.14 -0.91
CA LEU A 438 -17.54 5.68 -0.91
C LEU A 438 -16.07 5.20 -0.98
N PRO A 439 -15.73 4.14 -0.24
CA PRO A 439 -14.39 3.54 -0.28
C PRO A 439 -14.11 2.87 -1.64
N VAL A 440 -12.85 2.91 -2.05
CA VAL A 440 -12.31 2.20 -3.21
C VAL A 440 -11.40 1.09 -2.69
N TYR A 441 -11.69 -0.14 -3.08
CA TYR A 441 -10.96 -1.34 -2.68
C TYR A 441 -10.05 -1.86 -3.80
N GLY A 442 -9.07 -2.68 -3.42
CA GLY A 442 -8.29 -3.51 -4.34
C GLY A 442 -9.14 -4.50 -5.14
N PRO A 443 -8.54 -5.38 -5.96
CA PRO A 443 -9.28 -6.12 -6.99
C PRO A 443 -10.05 -7.35 -6.50
N TYR A 444 -9.79 -7.87 -5.30
CA TYR A 444 -10.34 -9.14 -4.82
C TYR A 444 -11.59 -8.96 -3.96
N GLU A 445 -12.56 -9.82 -4.21
CA GLU A 445 -13.74 -10.02 -3.35
C GLU A 445 -13.46 -11.07 -2.27
N SER A 446 -12.74 -12.12 -2.63
CA SER A 446 -12.48 -13.29 -1.80
C SER A 446 -11.26 -14.05 -2.31
N ASN A 447 -10.91 -15.17 -1.65
CA ASN A 447 -9.72 -15.96 -1.97
C ASN A 447 -9.65 -16.34 -3.45
N GLY A 448 -8.71 -15.71 -4.17
CA GLY A 448 -8.44 -15.94 -5.60
C GLY A 448 -9.53 -15.43 -6.55
N VAL A 449 -10.54 -14.70 -6.08
CA VAL A 449 -11.66 -14.21 -6.91
C VAL A 449 -11.63 -12.69 -6.95
N MET A 450 -11.42 -12.13 -8.14
CA MET A 450 -11.53 -10.70 -8.36
C MET A 450 -12.99 -10.24 -8.48
N ALA A 451 -13.30 -9.05 -7.97
CA ALA A 451 -14.64 -8.47 -8.02
C ALA A 451 -15.16 -8.32 -9.46
N LYS A 452 -14.26 -8.05 -10.43
CA LYS A 452 -14.58 -7.96 -11.86
C LYS A 452 -15.10 -9.27 -12.48
N ASP A 453 -14.80 -10.41 -11.85
CA ASP A 453 -15.08 -11.76 -12.32
C ASP A 453 -16.23 -12.43 -11.56
N LEU A 454 -16.86 -11.70 -10.62
CA LEU A 454 -18.02 -12.19 -9.89
C LEU A 454 -19.18 -12.53 -10.83
N THR A 455 -19.81 -13.66 -10.58
CA THR A 455 -21.03 -14.09 -11.27
C THR A 455 -22.29 -13.73 -10.47
N THR A 456 -22.16 -13.69 -9.14
CA THR A 456 -23.17 -13.25 -8.16
C THR A 456 -22.75 -11.93 -7.53
N ASN A 457 -23.70 -11.02 -7.28
CA ASN A 457 -23.39 -9.66 -6.80
C ASN A 457 -22.35 -8.92 -7.66
N LYS A 458 -22.60 -8.88 -8.98
CA LYS A 458 -21.68 -8.28 -9.95
C LYS A 458 -21.48 -6.79 -9.68
N LEU A 459 -20.29 -6.29 -9.97
CA LEU A 459 -20.06 -4.85 -10.12
C LEU A 459 -21.03 -4.27 -11.15
N ASN A 460 -21.66 -3.15 -10.79
CA ASN A 460 -22.47 -2.36 -11.69
C ASN A 460 -21.57 -1.54 -12.65
N ALA A 461 -22.19 -0.74 -13.52
CA ALA A 461 -21.47 0.07 -14.52
C ALA A 461 -20.52 1.13 -13.91
N PHE A 462 -20.61 1.40 -12.60
CA PHE A 462 -19.74 2.34 -11.89
C PHE A 462 -18.47 1.69 -11.32
N ASN A 463 -18.30 0.36 -11.48
CA ASN A 463 -17.38 -0.48 -10.69
C ASN A 463 -17.77 -0.60 -9.21
N ALA A 464 -19.06 -0.46 -8.88
CA ALA A 464 -19.55 -0.58 -7.50
C ALA A 464 -20.52 -1.75 -7.31
N HIS A 465 -20.57 -2.28 -6.10
CA HIS A 465 -21.67 -3.15 -5.65
C HIS A 465 -21.92 -2.94 -4.15
N PHE A 466 -22.87 -3.70 -3.61
CA PHE A 466 -23.26 -3.63 -2.21
C PHE A 466 -23.09 -5.00 -1.55
N ASP A 467 -22.57 -5.00 -0.33
CA ASP A 467 -22.71 -6.13 0.60
C ASP A 467 -23.14 -5.64 1.99
N GLU A 468 -23.69 -6.52 2.81
CA GLU A 468 -24.25 -6.14 4.13
C GLU A 468 -23.18 -5.69 5.15
N VAL A 469 -21.94 -6.13 4.98
CA VAL A 469 -20.81 -5.82 5.87
C VAL A 469 -20.24 -4.44 5.55
N ARG A 470 -19.99 -4.14 4.27
CA ARG A 470 -19.28 -2.92 3.81
C ARG A 470 -20.20 -1.84 3.25
N GLY A 471 -21.42 -2.20 2.87
CA GLY A 471 -22.34 -1.31 2.17
C GLY A 471 -21.90 -1.10 0.72
N TRP A 472 -22.27 0.04 0.14
CA TRP A 472 -21.82 0.38 -1.21
C TRP A 472 -20.33 0.72 -1.23
N HIS A 473 -19.61 0.15 -2.18
CA HIS A 473 -18.19 0.40 -2.35
C HIS A 473 -17.73 0.09 -3.79
N TYR A 474 -16.58 0.64 -4.17
CA TYR A 474 -15.96 0.41 -5.47
C TYR A 474 -14.86 -0.63 -5.38
N HIS A 475 -14.64 -1.35 -6.49
CA HIS A 475 -13.44 -2.16 -6.70
C HIS A 475 -12.65 -1.66 -7.90
N VAL A 476 -11.33 -1.63 -7.76
CA VAL A 476 -10.46 -1.56 -8.94
C VAL A 476 -10.55 -2.85 -9.74
N THR A 477 -10.38 -2.75 -11.05
CA THR A 477 -10.61 -3.84 -12.00
C THR A 477 -9.44 -3.92 -13.00
N PRO A 478 -8.33 -4.58 -12.63
CA PRO A 478 -7.14 -4.68 -13.46
C PRO A 478 -7.48 -5.22 -14.86
N GLY A 479 -7.08 -4.50 -15.90
CA GLY A 479 -7.33 -4.84 -17.31
C GLY A 479 -8.79 -4.80 -17.76
N LYS A 480 -9.71 -4.23 -16.97
CA LYS A 480 -11.11 -4.07 -17.35
C LYS A 480 -11.56 -2.64 -17.11
N PHE A 481 -11.99 -1.96 -18.17
CA PHE A 481 -12.62 -0.65 -18.06
C PHE A 481 -13.85 -0.73 -17.15
N PRO A 482 -14.11 0.25 -16.26
CA PRO A 482 -13.47 1.56 -16.12
C PRO A 482 -12.28 1.65 -15.14
N TYR A 483 -11.62 0.52 -14.84
CA TYR A 483 -10.41 0.39 -14.02
C TYR A 483 -10.53 0.77 -12.55
N ILE A 484 -10.97 1.98 -12.20
CA ILE A 484 -11.17 2.44 -10.82
C ILE A 484 -12.63 2.84 -10.63
N LEU A 485 -13.10 3.89 -11.32
CA LEU A 485 -14.45 4.45 -11.16
C LEU A 485 -15.11 4.62 -12.52
N GLY A 486 -16.35 4.14 -12.64
CA GLY A 486 -17.21 4.36 -13.80
C GLY A 486 -18.08 5.61 -13.70
N GLY A 487 -17.94 6.42 -12.66
CA GLY A 487 -18.85 7.50 -12.31
C GLY A 487 -19.01 7.59 -10.79
N TYR A 488 -19.61 8.68 -10.31
CA TYR A 488 -20.00 8.77 -8.91
C TYR A 488 -21.36 8.10 -8.68
N PHE A 489 -21.34 6.96 -8.00
CA PHE A 489 -22.51 6.26 -7.50
C PHE A 489 -23.15 6.97 -6.30
N GLY A 490 -22.34 7.65 -5.48
CA GLY A 490 -22.79 8.48 -4.36
C GLY A 490 -23.00 9.96 -4.70
N GLN A 491 -23.43 10.73 -3.71
CA GLN A 491 -23.51 12.19 -3.81
C GLN A 491 -22.16 12.84 -3.50
N VAL A 492 -21.63 13.60 -4.46
CA VAL A 492 -20.35 14.29 -4.31
C VAL A 492 -20.49 15.59 -3.53
N ASP A 493 -19.52 15.84 -2.63
CA ASP A 493 -19.37 17.17 -2.04
C ASP A 493 -18.86 18.17 -3.10
N ARG A 494 -19.72 19.12 -3.47
CA ARG A 494 -19.42 20.12 -4.51
C ARG A 494 -18.19 20.98 -4.22
N ARG A 495 -17.71 21.04 -2.97
CA ARG A 495 -16.48 21.75 -2.63
C ARG A 495 -15.24 21.13 -3.27
N ASN A 496 -15.28 19.83 -3.61
CA ASN A 496 -14.19 19.14 -4.30
C ASN A 496 -13.92 19.63 -5.73
N PHE A 497 -14.83 20.44 -6.30
CA PHE A 497 -14.69 20.98 -7.67
C PHE A 497 -14.51 22.50 -7.71
N ARG A 498 -14.40 23.15 -6.55
CA ARG A 498 -14.13 24.60 -6.50
C ARG A 498 -12.63 24.79 -6.78
N ARG A 499 -12.33 25.44 -7.91
CA ARG A 499 -10.97 25.82 -8.31
C ARG A 499 -10.44 26.95 -7.44
#